data_AF-A0A4Y2SM25-F1
#
_entry.id   AF-A0A4Y2SM25-F1
#
_cell.length_a   1.000
_cell.length_b   1.000
_cell.length_c   1.000
_cell.angle_alpha   90.00
_cell.angle_beta   90.00
_cell.angle_gamma   90.00
#
_symmetry.space_group_name_H-M   'P 1'
#
loop_
_entity.id
_entity.type
_entity.pdbx_description
1 polymer ?
#
loop_
_entity_poly.entity_id
_entity_poly.type
_entity_poly.pdbx_seq_one_letter_code
_entity_poly.pdbx_strand_id
1 'polypeptide(L)'
;NIPALCSCDVCEADCGTEAGLLDFHCCWCQRVVHKNCLNNMSETCDFGRFRSFIVPPFCVTLKKVGLKGRRHLVVDEVKLPPYRPWSPLIVIGNRKSGNYEGENVLRAFRCYLNPAQVIDLHDVKPEKALQWCKLITDQVCRILVAGGDGTVGWVLNAIDSLNIEPLPQICILPLGTGNDLSRILGWGHRYSGELEVRKILDQISSASVTRLDRWKIRITPTRHLPIRHPPKDYFMNNYASVGVDALVALNFHKTRESKFYLFSSRIINRFLYLLYGAKDILERGCENLHEKVELYLDDKLIPLPAVEAVIILNIASWGAGVEAWNMGTPEKKYAPQRHDDGMLEVIGVYSSFHIAQLQIGMSEPVRLGQARNVKLKLLERLPVQIDGEPWEQSPAEMSIGFHGQATMLCNSRQ
;
A
#
# COMPACT_ATOMS: atom_id res chain seq x y z
N ASN A 1 -11.62 -30.32 -0.98
CA ASN A 1 -11.81 -30.85 -2.34
C ASN A 1 -10.63 -30.49 -3.19
N ILE A 2 -10.21 -31.42 -4.05
CA ILE A 2 -9.13 -31.23 -4.99
C ILE A 2 -9.57 -30.16 -6.01
N PRO A 3 -8.68 -29.23 -6.42
CA PRO A 3 -9.03 -28.28 -7.46
C PRO A 3 -9.39 -29.00 -8.76
N ALA A 4 -10.30 -28.43 -9.57
CA ALA A 4 -10.62 -28.99 -10.87
C ALA A 4 -9.37 -29.08 -11.76
N LEU A 5 -9.30 -30.10 -12.63
CA LEU A 5 -8.22 -30.30 -13.61
C LEU A 5 -6.82 -30.50 -12.98
N CYS A 6 -6.74 -31.15 -11.81
CA CYS A 6 -5.45 -31.54 -11.22
C CYS A 6 -5.00 -32.91 -11.73
N SER A 7 -3.72 -33.06 -12.03
CA SER A 7 -3.08 -34.33 -12.34
C SER A 7 -2.34 -34.89 -11.12
N CYS A 8 -2.24 -36.22 -11.06
CA CYS A 8 -1.50 -36.94 -10.03
C CYS A 8 0.00 -36.70 -10.16
N ASP A 9 0.66 -36.28 -9.09
CA ASP A 9 2.12 -36.05 -9.05
C ASP A 9 2.97 -37.34 -9.21
N VAL A 10 2.33 -38.52 -9.29
CA VAL A 10 3.02 -39.81 -9.45
C VAL A 10 2.82 -40.40 -10.85
N CYS A 11 1.58 -40.44 -11.35
CA CYS A 11 1.25 -41.10 -12.62
C CYS A 11 0.78 -40.13 -13.71
N GLU A 12 0.71 -38.84 -13.42
CA GLU A 12 0.31 -37.75 -14.32
C GLU A 12 -1.14 -37.80 -14.86
N ALA A 13 -1.92 -38.82 -14.49
CA ALA A 13 -3.33 -38.92 -14.83
C ALA A 13 -4.22 -38.01 -13.97
N ASP A 14 -5.39 -37.65 -14.49
CA ASP A 14 -6.35 -36.74 -13.83
C ASP A 14 -6.84 -37.28 -12.47
N CYS A 15 -6.86 -36.42 -11.46
CA CYS A 15 -7.43 -36.66 -10.14
C CYS A 15 -8.79 -35.98 -9.98
N GLY A 16 -9.62 -36.51 -9.08
CA GLY A 16 -10.93 -35.91 -8.77
C GLY A 16 -11.95 -35.98 -9.91
N THR A 17 -11.80 -36.95 -10.81
CA THR A 17 -12.72 -37.22 -11.93
C THR A 17 -14.06 -37.80 -11.46
N GLU A 18 -14.05 -38.51 -10.33
CA GLU A 18 -15.24 -39.07 -9.69
C GLU A 18 -15.78 -38.14 -8.59
N ALA A 19 -17.11 -38.06 -8.47
CA ALA A 19 -17.77 -37.29 -7.42
C ALA A 19 -17.56 -37.97 -6.05
N GLY A 20 -16.49 -37.59 -5.34
CA GLY A 20 -16.17 -38.11 -4.01
C GLY A 20 -14.85 -37.60 -3.42
N LEU A 21 -14.60 -37.91 -2.14
CA LEU A 21 -13.32 -37.65 -1.46
C LEU A 21 -12.37 -38.84 -1.64
N LEU A 22 -11.94 -39.07 -2.88
CA LEU A 22 -11.23 -40.29 -3.26
C LEU A 22 -9.71 -40.13 -3.32
N ASP A 23 -9.24 -38.95 -3.71
CA ASP A 23 -7.82 -38.65 -3.89
C ASP A 23 -7.31 -37.71 -2.80
N PHE A 24 -5.99 -37.57 -2.69
CA PHE A 24 -5.33 -36.78 -1.65
C PHE A 24 -4.75 -35.48 -2.20
N HIS A 25 -4.85 -34.41 -1.42
CA HIS A 25 -4.17 -33.14 -1.68
C HIS A 25 -3.43 -32.71 -0.43
N CYS A 26 -2.11 -32.51 -0.53
CA CYS A 26 -1.30 -32.07 0.60
C CYS A 26 -1.48 -30.56 0.83
N CYS A 27 -1.90 -30.16 2.03
CA CYS A 27 -2.08 -28.76 2.40
C CYS A 27 -0.78 -27.92 2.44
N TRP A 28 0.39 -28.54 2.36
CA TRP A 28 1.68 -27.85 2.41
C TRP A 28 2.34 -27.79 1.03
N CYS A 29 2.72 -28.94 0.47
CA CYS A 29 3.39 -28.97 -0.83
C CYS A 29 2.44 -28.82 -2.02
N GLN A 30 1.13 -28.80 -1.79
CA GLN A 30 0.07 -28.64 -2.80
C GLN A 30 0.04 -29.74 -3.88
N ARG A 31 0.74 -30.86 -3.63
CA ARG A 31 0.73 -32.05 -4.49
C ARG A 31 -0.60 -32.78 -4.36
N VAL A 32 -1.08 -33.29 -5.49
CA VAL A 32 -2.30 -34.09 -5.61
C VAL A 32 -1.89 -35.50 -6.00
N VAL A 33 -2.46 -36.52 -5.34
CA VAL A 33 -2.10 -37.91 -5.60
C VAL A 33 -3.32 -38.80 -5.49
N HIS A 34 -3.46 -39.75 -6.42
CA HIS A 34 -4.49 -40.77 -6.31
C HIS A 34 -4.30 -41.62 -5.05
N LYS A 35 -5.39 -42.16 -4.52
CA LYS A 35 -5.34 -43.09 -3.39
C LYS A 35 -4.34 -44.24 -3.59
N ASN A 36 -4.32 -44.82 -4.78
CA ASN A 36 -3.45 -45.95 -5.10
C ASN A 36 -1.99 -45.53 -5.34
N CYS A 37 -1.76 -44.26 -5.67
CA CYS A 37 -0.42 -43.71 -5.90
C CYS A 37 0.25 -43.20 -4.60
N LEU A 38 -0.51 -43.06 -3.51
CA LEU A 38 -0.01 -42.48 -2.25
C LEU A 38 1.22 -43.23 -1.69
N ASN A 39 1.29 -44.55 -1.85
CA ASN A 39 2.42 -45.37 -1.36
C ASN A 39 3.74 -45.10 -2.11
N ASN A 40 3.68 -44.42 -3.26
CA ASN A 40 4.87 -44.01 -4.02
C ASN A 40 5.36 -42.61 -3.61
N MET A 41 4.69 -41.95 -2.67
CA MET A 41 5.07 -40.65 -2.13
C MET A 41 5.90 -40.79 -0.85
N SER A 42 6.78 -39.81 -0.61
CA SER A 42 7.45 -39.68 0.70
C SER A 42 6.43 -39.44 1.80
N GLU A 43 6.57 -40.14 2.94
CA GLU A 43 5.78 -39.90 4.15
C GLU A 43 6.03 -38.51 4.74
N THR A 44 7.21 -37.94 4.49
CA THR A 44 7.58 -36.60 4.95
C THR A 44 7.40 -35.58 3.83
N CYS A 45 6.63 -34.53 4.11
CA CYS A 45 6.41 -33.42 3.19
C CYS A 45 7.62 -32.47 3.16
N ASP A 46 8.06 -32.11 1.96
CA ASP A 46 9.15 -31.17 1.69
C ASP A 46 8.69 -29.71 1.53
N PHE A 47 7.41 -29.43 1.78
CA PHE A 47 6.71 -28.15 1.59
C PHE A 47 6.68 -27.65 0.13
N GLY A 48 7.12 -28.47 -0.82
CA GLY A 48 7.02 -28.23 -2.26
C GLY A 48 7.73 -26.96 -2.74
N ARG A 49 7.28 -26.48 -3.90
CA ARG A 49 7.88 -25.36 -4.65
C ARG A 49 7.98 -24.06 -3.84
N PHE A 50 6.99 -23.79 -2.99
CA PHE A 50 6.89 -22.54 -2.21
C PHE A 50 7.44 -22.67 -0.78
N ARG A 51 8.23 -23.72 -0.48
CA ARG A 51 8.81 -23.98 0.86
C ARG A 51 9.57 -22.80 1.46
N SER A 52 10.16 -21.94 0.63
CA SER A 52 10.89 -20.75 1.08
C SER A 52 10.00 -19.72 1.75
N PHE A 53 8.70 -19.68 1.41
CA PHE A 53 7.71 -18.76 1.98
C PHE A 53 7.02 -19.29 3.22
N ILE A 54 7.02 -20.61 3.42
CA ILE A 54 6.27 -21.26 4.49
C ILE A 54 7.11 -21.26 5.76
N VAL A 55 6.51 -20.91 6.90
CA VAL A 55 7.04 -21.22 8.23
C VAL A 55 6.48 -22.59 8.63
N PRO A 56 7.30 -23.66 8.64
CA PRO A 56 6.81 -24.99 8.96
C PRO A 56 6.21 -25.06 10.36
N PRO A 57 5.14 -25.85 10.59
CA PRO A 57 4.55 -25.99 11.93
C PRO A 57 5.54 -26.43 13.01
N PHE A 58 6.47 -27.34 12.68
CA PHE A 58 7.50 -27.81 13.62
C PHE A 58 8.55 -26.75 13.98
N CYS A 59 8.57 -25.62 13.27
CA CYS A 59 9.43 -24.48 13.59
C CYS A 59 8.77 -23.51 14.59
N VAL A 60 7.48 -23.68 14.91
CA VAL A 60 6.71 -22.73 15.72
C VAL A 60 6.46 -23.30 17.11
N THR A 61 6.90 -22.57 18.15
CA THR A 61 6.54 -22.86 19.54
C THR A 61 5.47 -21.87 20.02
N LEU A 62 4.46 -22.38 20.73
CA LEU A 62 3.35 -21.56 21.25
C LEU A 62 3.42 -21.43 22.76
N LYS A 63 3.06 -20.26 23.28
CA LYS A 63 2.84 -20.02 24.72
C LYS A 63 1.41 -19.61 25.00
N LYS A 64 0.89 -19.98 26.17
CA LYS A 64 -0.41 -19.52 26.67
C LYS A 64 -0.24 -18.18 27.37
N VAL A 65 -0.96 -17.16 26.91
CA VAL A 65 -0.99 -15.83 27.53
C VAL A 65 -2.41 -15.47 27.95
N GLY A 66 -2.52 -14.55 28.92
CA GLY A 66 -3.80 -14.03 29.43
C GLY A 66 -4.23 -14.59 30.79
N LEU A 67 -5.26 -13.96 31.34
CA LEU A 67 -5.83 -14.31 32.65
C LEU A 67 -6.63 -15.62 32.59
N LYS A 68 -6.83 -16.26 33.75
CA LYS A 68 -7.63 -17.49 33.88
C LYS A 68 -9.03 -17.26 33.30
N GLY A 69 -9.45 -18.10 32.35
CA GLY A 69 -10.72 -17.97 31.61
C GLY A 69 -10.65 -17.17 30.30
N ARG A 70 -9.54 -16.47 30.02
CA ARG A 70 -9.29 -15.75 28.74
C ARG A 70 -7.91 -16.07 28.15
N ARG A 71 -7.38 -17.25 28.47
CA ARG A 71 -6.09 -17.70 27.95
C ARG A 71 -6.19 -18.00 26.46
N HIS A 72 -5.24 -17.51 25.69
CA HIS A 72 -5.09 -17.84 24.27
C HIS A 72 -3.64 -18.17 23.96
N LEU A 73 -3.44 -18.91 22.86
CA LEU A 73 -2.10 -19.25 22.38
C LEU A 73 -1.57 -18.11 21.51
N VAL A 74 -0.29 -17.78 21.72
CA VAL A 74 0.46 -16.88 20.85
C VAL A 74 1.77 -17.54 20.48
N VAL A 75 2.34 -17.15 19.34
CA VAL A 75 3.66 -17.59 18.93
C VAL A 75 4.69 -17.05 19.94
N ASP A 76 5.51 -17.96 20.45
CA ASP A 76 6.59 -17.67 21.39
C ASP A 76 7.93 -17.57 20.69
N GLU A 77 8.27 -18.60 19.91
CA GLU A 77 9.55 -18.74 19.22
C GLU A 77 9.33 -19.31 17.82
N VAL A 78 10.16 -18.88 16.87
CA VAL A 78 10.22 -19.42 15.51
C VAL A 78 11.64 -19.85 15.22
N LYS A 79 11.85 -21.16 15.02
CA LYS A 79 13.16 -21.73 14.68
C LYS A 79 13.38 -21.72 13.18
N LEU A 80 14.64 -21.68 12.76
CA LEU A 80 14.96 -21.81 11.34
C LEU A 80 14.70 -23.25 10.87
N PRO A 81 14.11 -23.44 9.67
CA PRO A 81 13.99 -24.75 9.08
C PRO A 81 15.37 -25.29 8.62
N PRO A 82 15.51 -26.61 8.40
CA PRO A 82 16.78 -27.23 7.99
C PRO A 82 17.15 -26.97 6.52
N TYR A 83 16.30 -26.28 5.75
CA TYR A 83 16.50 -26.04 4.32
C TYR A 83 16.79 -24.56 4.01
N ARG A 84 17.45 -24.32 2.88
CA ARG A 84 17.76 -22.98 2.33
C ARG A 84 17.54 -22.95 0.81
N PRO A 85 17.28 -21.77 0.20
CA PRO A 85 17.02 -20.48 0.85
C PRO A 85 15.66 -20.45 1.56
N TRP A 86 15.52 -19.59 2.57
CA TRP A 86 14.26 -19.40 3.32
C TRP A 86 14.04 -17.90 3.58
N SER A 87 12.91 -17.38 3.12
CA SER A 87 12.49 -15.98 3.29
C SER A 87 10.97 -15.99 3.46
N PRO A 88 10.48 -16.12 4.71
CA PRO A 88 9.09 -16.41 4.98
C PRO A 88 8.18 -15.26 4.52
N LEU A 89 7.02 -15.62 3.98
CA LEU A 89 6.01 -14.67 3.53
C LEU A 89 4.94 -14.50 4.61
N ILE A 90 4.75 -13.26 5.08
CA ILE A 90 3.67 -12.89 5.99
C ILE A 90 2.62 -12.15 5.17
N VAL A 91 1.39 -12.64 5.17
CA VAL A 91 0.29 -12.01 4.44
C VAL A 91 -0.53 -11.19 5.41
N ILE A 92 -0.67 -9.91 5.13
CA ILE A 92 -1.42 -8.96 5.95
C ILE A 92 -2.51 -8.36 5.07
N GLY A 93 -3.77 -8.45 5.50
CA GLY A 93 -4.87 -7.83 4.78
C GLY A 93 -6.02 -7.49 5.73
N ASN A 94 -6.97 -6.69 5.27
CA ASN A 94 -8.20 -6.45 6.00
C ASN A 94 -9.35 -7.14 5.24
N ARG A 95 -10.10 -8.01 5.92
CA ARG A 95 -11.20 -8.76 5.27
C ARG A 95 -12.24 -7.89 4.56
N LYS A 96 -12.42 -6.63 5.01
CA LYS A 96 -13.40 -5.69 4.44
C LYS A 96 -12.90 -4.94 3.21
N SER A 97 -11.60 -5.00 2.91
CA SER A 97 -11.00 -4.30 1.77
C SER A 97 -11.52 -4.85 0.43
N GLY A 98 -11.61 -3.96 -0.57
CA GLY A 98 -12.03 -4.31 -1.93
C GLY A 98 -13.43 -4.92 -2.00
N ASN A 99 -14.45 -4.34 -1.34
CA ASN A 99 -15.79 -4.92 -1.14
C ASN A 99 -15.73 -6.42 -0.78
N TYR A 100 -15.03 -6.76 0.29
CA TYR A 100 -14.89 -8.13 0.79
C TYR A 100 -14.02 -9.07 -0.06
N GLU A 101 -13.30 -8.56 -1.08
CA GLU A 101 -12.24 -9.32 -1.77
C GLU A 101 -11.11 -9.73 -0.81
N GLY A 102 -10.86 -8.93 0.24
CA GLY A 102 -9.86 -9.22 1.27
C GLY A 102 -10.06 -10.57 1.98
N GLU A 103 -11.31 -10.94 2.28
CA GLU A 103 -11.63 -12.23 2.90
C GLU A 103 -11.21 -13.41 2.00
N ASN A 104 -11.49 -13.31 0.71
CA ASN A 104 -11.11 -14.34 -0.27
C ASN A 104 -9.60 -14.48 -0.36
N VAL A 105 -8.86 -13.37 -0.33
CA VAL A 105 -7.39 -13.37 -0.30
C VAL A 105 -6.87 -14.07 0.94
N LEU A 106 -7.30 -13.64 2.12
CA LEU A 106 -6.85 -14.23 3.38
C LEU A 106 -7.17 -15.73 3.43
N ARG A 107 -8.37 -16.13 3.02
CA ARG A 107 -8.77 -17.54 2.96
C ARG A 107 -7.90 -18.35 2.00
N ALA A 108 -7.63 -17.84 0.80
CA ALA A 108 -6.84 -18.56 -0.18
C ALA A 108 -5.38 -18.73 0.27
N PHE A 109 -4.74 -17.68 0.80
CA PHE A 109 -3.37 -17.79 1.29
C PHE A 109 -3.22 -18.72 2.49
N ARG A 110 -4.26 -18.88 3.34
CA ARG A 110 -4.28 -19.88 4.42
C ARG A 110 -4.23 -21.33 3.93
N CYS A 111 -4.58 -21.57 2.66
CA CYS A 111 -4.45 -22.90 2.03
C CYS A 111 -3.02 -23.19 1.54
N TYR A 112 -2.17 -22.17 1.39
CA TYR A 112 -0.82 -22.28 0.82
C TYR A 112 0.30 -22.04 1.84
N LEU A 113 0.03 -21.24 2.87
CA LEU A 113 0.98 -20.87 3.91
C LEU A 113 0.53 -21.42 5.26
N ASN A 114 1.40 -21.35 6.27
CA ASN A 114 0.97 -21.60 7.64
C ASN A 114 -0.13 -20.58 7.99
N PRO A 115 -1.31 -21.01 8.46
CA PRO A 115 -2.42 -20.08 8.73
C PRO A 115 -2.05 -18.93 9.66
N ALA A 116 -1.06 -19.14 10.55
CA ALA A 116 -0.58 -18.11 11.46
C ALA A 116 0.26 -17.01 10.78
N GLN A 117 0.76 -17.25 9.56
CA GLN A 117 1.39 -16.25 8.68
C GLN A 117 0.37 -15.34 7.98
N VAL A 118 -0.92 -15.66 8.03
CA VAL A 118 -1.98 -14.93 7.31
C VAL A 118 -2.88 -14.17 8.27
N ILE A 119 -2.65 -12.87 8.35
CA ILE A 119 -3.08 -12.01 9.44
C ILE A 119 -4.12 -11.03 8.95
N ASP A 120 -5.21 -10.97 9.69
CA ASP A 120 -6.33 -10.09 9.39
C ASP A 120 -6.29 -8.84 10.27
N LEU A 121 -6.07 -7.70 9.63
CA LEU A 121 -6.04 -6.39 10.28
C LEU A 121 -7.40 -5.94 10.82
N HIS A 122 -8.49 -6.63 10.47
CA HIS A 122 -9.78 -6.37 11.11
C HIS A 122 -9.78 -6.78 12.59
N ASP A 123 -9.05 -7.85 12.93
CA ASP A 123 -9.03 -8.42 14.28
C ASP A 123 -7.82 -7.94 15.10
N VAL A 124 -6.71 -7.62 14.43
CA VAL A 124 -5.45 -7.24 15.08
C VAL A 124 -4.83 -6.00 14.47
N LYS A 125 -4.07 -5.24 15.26
CA LYS A 125 -3.29 -4.11 14.74
C LYS A 125 -2.03 -4.60 14.01
N PRO A 126 -1.47 -3.85 13.05
CA PRO A 126 -0.26 -4.22 12.31
C PRO A 126 0.94 -4.52 13.19
N GLU A 127 1.10 -3.84 14.34
CA GLU A 127 2.23 -4.09 15.23
C GLU A 127 2.20 -5.50 15.83
N LYS A 128 1.00 -6.07 15.98
CA LYS A 128 0.82 -7.48 16.35
C LYS A 128 1.05 -8.40 15.16
N ALA A 129 0.63 -7.99 13.97
CA ALA A 129 0.89 -8.75 12.74
C ALA A 129 2.39 -8.90 12.46
N LEU A 130 3.15 -7.83 12.69
CA LEU A 130 4.59 -7.75 12.45
C LEU A 130 5.46 -8.43 13.51
N GLN A 131 4.87 -8.98 14.58
CA GLN A 131 5.64 -9.73 15.59
C GLN A 131 6.42 -10.88 14.99
N TRP A 132 5.91 -11.50 13.92
CA TRP A 132 6.65 -12.52 13.17
C TRP A 132 8.03 -12.06 12.71
N CYS A 133 8.16 -10.81 12.26
CA CYS A 133 9.46 -10.26 11.85
C CYS A 133 10.41 -10.04 13.04
N LYS A 134 9.88 -9.82 14.25
CA LYS A 134 10.69 -9.75 15.47
C LYS A 134 11.11 -11.12 16.00
N LEU A 135 10.35 -12.16 15.67
CA LEU A 135 10.67 -13.54 16.05
C LEU A 135 11.64 -14.19 15.06
N ILE A 136 11.65 -13.75 13.80
CA ILE A 136 12.50 -14.25 12.74
C ILE A 136 13.57 -13.19 12.44
N THR A 137 14.57 -13.06 13.31
CA THR A 137 15.62 -12.05 13.20
C THR A 137 16.77 -12.45 12.29
N ASP A 138 16.94 -13.75 12.03
CA ASP A 138 18.08 -14.28 11.25
C ASP A 138 17.81 -14.30 9.73
N GLN A 139 16.64 -13.84 9.27
CA GLN A 139 16.25 -13.83 7.86
C GLN A 139 15.43 -12.60 7.51
N VAL A 140 15.55 -12.18 6.26
CA VAL A 140 14.68 -11.14 5.71
C VAL A 140 13.28 -11.73 5.45
N CYS A 141 12.29 -11.25 6.19
CA CYS A 141 10.89 -11.56 5.96
C CYS A 141 10.36 -10.80 4.72
N ARG A 142 9.44 -11.43 4.01
CA ARG A 142 8.61 -10.79 2.99
C ARG A 142 7.22 -10.55 3.56
N ILE A 143 6.63 -9.41 3.26
CA ILE A 143 5.29 -9.06 3.70
C ILE A 143 4.44 -8.73 2.47
N LEU A 144 3.37 -9.50 2.26
CA LEU A 144 2.35 -9.18 1.27
C LEU A 144 1.23 -8.39 1.94
N VAL A 145 1.08 -7.12 1.55
CA VAL A 145 0.00 -6.26 2.03
C VAL A 145 -1.16 -6.27 1.01
N ALA A 146 -2.25 -6.94 1.37
CA ALA A 146 -3.49 -6.96 0.59
C ALA A 146 -4.40 -5.80 1.01
N GLY A 147 -4.38 -4.71 0.25
CA GLY A 147 -5.05 -3.47 0.62
C GLY A 147 -4.88 -2.36 -0.42
N GLY A 148 -5.22 -1.13 -0.01
CA GLY A 148 -4.87 0.08 -0.77
C GLY A 148 -3.68 0.81 -0.15
N ASP A 149 -3.33 1.98 -0.71
CA ASP A 149 -2.17 2.77 -0.28
C ASP A 149 -2.18 3.06 1.24
N GLY A 150 -3.34 3.42 1.82
CA GLY A 150 -3.47 3.65 3.26
C GLY A 150 -3.18 2.42 4.13
N THR A 151 -3.54 1.21 3.67
CA THR A 151 -3.17 -0.03 4.37
C THR A 151 -1.66 -0.25 4.35
N VAL A 152 -1.02 0.02 3.20
CA VAL A 152 0.44 -0.09 3.05
C VAL A 152 1.14 0.92 3.96
N GLY A 153 0.71 2.19 3.96
CA GLY A 153 1.23 3.22 4.85
C GLY A 153 1.11 2.85 6.34
N TRP A 154 -0.02 2.24 6.75
CA TRP A 154 -0.18 1.77 8.13
C TRP A 154 0.83 0.68 8.52
N VAL A 155 1.09 -0.27 7.61
CA VAL A 155 2.10 -1.32 7.82
C VAL A 155 3.51 -0.72 7.88
N LEU A 156 3.85 0.21 6.98
CA LEU A 156 5.16 0.89 6.97
C LEU A 156 5.41 1.67 8.27
N ASN A 157 4.41 2.41 8.75
CA ASN A 157 4.49 3.12 10.03
C ASN A 157 4.67 2.17 11.22
N ALA A 158 4.04 0.99 11.17
CA ALA A 158 4.19 -0.02 12.20
C ALA A 158 5.58 -0.68 12.16
N ILE A 159 6.19 -0.86 10.99
CA ILE A 159 7.58 -1.33 10.84
C ILE A 159 8.54 -0.36 11.52
N ASP A 160 8.41 0.94 11.25
CA ASP A 160 9.23 1.98 11.90
C ASP A 160 9.05 1.97 13.41
N SER A 161 7.80 2.01 13.87
CA SER A 161 7.48 2.09 15.30
C SER A 161 8.02 0.90 16.09
N LEU A 162 8.20 -0.24 15.41
CA LEU A 162 8.72 -1.45 16.00
C LEU A 162 10.25 -1.58 15.89
N ASN A 163 10.94 -0.74 15.12
CA ASN A 163 12.37 -0.84 14.81
C ASN A 163 12.77 -2.27 14.40
N ILE A 164 12.10 -2.81 13.38
CA ILE A 164 12.31 -4.19 12.92
C ILE A 164 13.62 -4.30 12.14
N GLU A 165 14.48 -5.20 12.56
CA GLU A 165 15.71 -5.58 11.85
C GLU A 165 15.80 -7.11 11.73
N PRO A 166 16.20 -7.65 10.56
CA PRO A 166 16.45 -6.95 9.29
C PRO A 166 15.15 -6.37 8.69
N LEU A 167 15.29 -5.30 7.89
CA LEU A 167 14.13 -4.64 7.28
C LEU A 167 13.36 -5.60 6.36
N PRO A 168 12.05 -5.79 6.59
CA PRO A 168 11.26 -6.68 5.75
C PRO A 168 11.03 -6.10 4.36
N GLN A 169 10.85 -6.99 3.37
CA GLN A 169 10.56 -6.65 1.99
C GLN A 169 9.05 -6.62 1.75
N ILE A 170 8.49 -5.48 1.36
CA ILE A 170 7.04 -5.28 1.20
C ILE A 170 6.62 -5.49 -0.25
N CYS A 171 5.61 -6.30 -0.49
CA CYS A 171 4.89 -6.41 -1.76
C CYS A 171 3.41 -6.07 -1.56
N ILE A 172 2.73 -5.66 -2.63
CA ILE A 172 1.37 -5.15 -2.59
C ILE A 172 0.45 -6.06 -3.40
N LEU A 173 -0.69 -6.43 -2.83
CA LEU A 173 -1.83 -6.94 -3.59
C LEU A 173 -2.90 -5.84 -3.63
N PRO A 174 -3.09 -5.16 -4.79
CA PRO A 174 -3.92 -3.96 -4.88
C PRO A 174 -5.41 -4.27 -4.80
N LEU A 175 -6.00 -4.06 -3.62
CA LEU A 175 -7.44 -4.20 -3.35
C LEU A 175 -8.17 -2.85 -3.27
N GLY A 176 -7.44 -1.73 -3.27
CA GLY A 176 -8.00 -0.38 -3.21
C GLY A 176 -8.50 0.16 -4.55
N THR A 177 -8.88 1.44 -4.58
CA THR A 177 -9.31 2.16 -5.80
C THR A 177 -8.21 3.07 -6.36
N GLY A 178 -7.41 3.69 -5.47
CA GLY A 178 -6.21 4.47 -5.79
C GLY A 178 -5.10 3.54 -6.25
N ASN A 179 -4.39 2.89 -5.33
CA ASN A 179 -3.30 1.93 -5.60
C ASN A 179 -2.14 2.53 -6.41
N ASP A 180 -1.86 3.83 -6.26
CA ASP A 180 -0.78 4.51 -6.97
C ASP A 180 0.59 3.88 -6.65
N LEU A 181 0.81 3.45 -5.41
CA LEU A 181 2.04 2.78 -5.01
C LEU A 181 2.18 1.39 -5.64
N SER A 182 1.06 0.69 -5.87
CA SER A 182 1.05 -0.58 -6.58
C SER A 182 1.40 -0.42 -8.06
N ARG A 183 0.95 0.68 -8.69
CA ARG A 183 1.25 0.99 -10.11
C ARG A 183 2.75 1.17 -10.32
N ILE A 184 3.39 2.03 -9.53
CA ILE A 184 4.82 2.33 -9.70
C ILE A 184 5.73 1.13 -9.38
N LEU A 185 5.26 0.22 -8.53
CA LEU A 185 5.97 -1.01 -8.17
C LEU A 185 5.62 -2.21 -9.08
N GLY A 186 4.82 -2.02 -10.14
CA GLY A 186 4.49 -3.07 -11.12
C GLY A 186 3.53 -4.16 -10.62
N TRP A 187 2.85 -3.95 -9.49
CA TRP A 187 1.82 -4.86 -8.97
C TRP A 187 0.45 -4.64 -9.62
N GLY A 188 0.34 -3.64 -10.51
CA GLY A 188 -0.82 -3.35 -11.32
C GLY A 188 -1.85 -2.45 -10.62
N HIS A 189 -2.93 -2.16 -11.35
CA HIS A 189 -3.94 -1.20 -10.90
C HIS A 189 -4.90 -1.78 -9.85
N ARG A 190 -5.28 -3.04 -10.04
CA ARG A 190 -6.22 -3.77 -9.20
C ARG A 190 -6.06 -5.24 -9.47
N TYR A 191 -6.22 -6.04 -8.42
CA TYR A 191 -6.43 -7.47 -8.59
C TYR A 191 -7.87 -7.72 -9.04
N SER A 192 -8.08 -8.12 -10.30
CA SER A 192 -9.40 -8.45 -10.85
C SER A 192 -9.39 -9.86 -11.42
N GLY A 193 -10.37 -10.68 -11.02
CA GLY A 193 -10.52 -12.06 -11.49
C GLY A 193 -10.41 -13.08 -10.36
N GLU A 194 -10.27 -14.35 -10.75
CA GLU A 194 -10.03 -15.45 -9.82
C GLU A 194 -8.63 -15.33 -9.22
N LEU A 195 -8.52 -15.61 -7.92
CA LEU A 195 -7.28 -15.47 -7.18
C LEU A 195 -6.31 -16.63 -7.46
N GLU A 196 -5.37 -16.40 -8.37
CA GLU A 196 -4.28 -17.31 -8.71
C GLU A 196 -3.11 -17.20 -7.71
N VAL A 197 -3.24 -17.79 -6.51
CA VAL A 197 -2.21 -17.70 -5.45
C VAL A 197 -0.82 -18.15 -5.94
N ARG A 198 -0.74 -19.24 -6.72
CA ARG A 198 0.54 -19.74 -7.26
C ARG A 198 1.26 -18.69 -8.12
N LYS A 199 0.52 -17.98 -8.96
CA LYS A 199 1.04 -16.91 -9.82
C LYS A 199 1.55 -15.72 -9.01
N ILE A 200 0.83 -15.34 -7.95
CA ILE A 200 1.26 -14.27 -7.04
C ILE A 200 2.56 -14.68 -6.32
N LEU A 201 2.62 -15.91 -5.79
CA LEU A 201 3.83 -16.42 -5.14
C LEU A 201 5.03 -16.47 -6.10
N ASP A 202 4.81 -16.83 -7.36
CA ASP A 202 5.82 -16.80 -8.40
C ASP A 202 6.31 -15.38 -8.71
N GLN A 203 5.38 -14.42 -8.85
CA GLN A 203 5.71 -13.01 -9.03
C GLN A 203 6.55 -12.49 -7.87
N ILE A 204 6.15 -12.76 -6.61
CA ILE A 204 6.92 -12.40 -5.40
C ILE A 204 8.30 -13.05 -5.39
N SER A 205 8.41 -14.31 -5.85
CA SER A 205 9.69 -15.02 -5.91
C SER A 205 10.66 -14.35 -6.90
N SER A 206 10.15 -13.90 -8.04
CA SER A 206 10.93 -13.25 -9.11
C SER A 206 11.08 -11.73 -8.99
N ALA A 207 10.42 -11.10 -8.02
CA ALA A 207 10.42 -9.65 -7.86
C ALA A 207 11.81 -9.11 -7.48
N SER A 208 12.15 -7.93 -7.99
CA SER A 208 13.36 -7.22 -7.60
C SER A 208 13.13 -6.38 -6.35
N VAL A 209 14.20 -6.07 -5.62
CA VAL A 209 14.12 -5.18 -4.46
C VAL A 209 14.36 -3.74 -4.93
N THR A 210 13.51 -2.82 -4.48
CA THR A 210 13.71 -1.38 -4.64
C THR A 210 13.57 -0.67 -3.29
N ARG A 211 14.07 0.57 -3.20
CA ARG A 211 13.89 1.42 -2.04
C ARG A 211 12.72 2.38 -2.31
N LEU A 212 12.02 2.75 -1.25
CA LEU A 212 10.98 3.78 -1.30
C LEU A 212 11.29 4.82 -0.24
N ASP A 213 11.57 6.04 -0.67
CA ASP A 213 11.73 7.19 0.20
C ASP A 213 10.44 7.46 0.95
N ARG A 214 10.60 7.84 2.21
CA ARG A 214 9.50 8.20 3.10
C ARG A 214 9.81 9.53 3.74
N TRP A 215 8.76 10.31 3.89
CA TRP A 215 8.86 11.73 4.22
C TRP A 215 8.08 12.02 5.48
N LYS A 216 8.67 12.82 6.36
CA LYS A 216 8.01 13.30 7.56
C LYS A 216 7.45 14.70 7.29
N ILE A 217 6.15 14.86 7.54
CA ILE A 217 5.45 16.14 7.46
C ILE A 217 5.17 16.62 8.88
N ARG A 218 5.80 17.72 9.28
CA ARG A 218 5.56 18.38 10.56
C ARG A 218 4.71 19.62 10.34
N ILE A 219 3.53 19.66 10.97
CA ILE A 219 2.61 20.78 10.91
C ILE A 219 2.68 21.55 12.23
N THR A 220 3.10 22.81 12.15
CA THR A 220 3.24 23.73 13.28
C THR A 220 2.20 24.85 13.17
N PRO A 221 1.17 24.88 14.02
CA PRO A 221 0.12 25.91 13.96
C PRO A 221 0.67 27.33 14.14
N THR A 222 0.12 28.30 13.39
CA THR A 222 0.48 29.71 13.53
C THR A 222 -0.04 30.27 14.86
N ARG A 223 0.77 31.08 15.54
CA ARG A 223 0.41 31.68 16.84
C ARG A 223 -0.64 32.77 16.66
N HIS A 224 -1.87 32.49 17.03
CA HIS A 224 -2.94 33.51 17.06
C HIS A 224 -3.59 33.71 18.44
N LEU A 225 -3.32 32.86 19.44
CA LEU A 225 -3.93 32.90 20.78
C LEU A 225 -2.94 32.39 21.86
N PRO A 226 -3.17 32.64 23.17
CA PRO A 226 -2.30 32.14 24.24
C PRO A 226 -2.26 30.60 24.37
N ILE A 227 -3.11 29.88 23.63
CA ILE A 227 -3.17 28.42 23.64
C ILE A 227 -2.21 27.86 22.58
N ARG A 228 -1.19 27.14 23.05
CA ARG A 228 -0.19 26.49 22.21
C ARG A 228 -0.68 25.09 21.83
N HIS A 229 -1.21 24.93 20.63
CA HIS A 229 -1.39 23.60 20.07
C HIS A 229 -0.02 22.98 19.73
N PRO A 230 0.25 21.74 20.16
CA PRO A 230 1.51 21.08 19.84
C PRO A 230 1.59 20.79 18.32
N PRO A 231 2.80 20.79 17.74
CA PRO A 231 3.00 20.33 16.37
C PRO A 231 2.51 18.90 16.19
N LYS A 232 2.04 18.58 14.97
CA LYS A 232 1.64 17.23 14.58
C LYS A 232 2.60 16.69 13.53
N ASP A 233 3.02 15.44 13.70
CA ASP A 233 3.89 14.74 12.76
C ASP A 233 3.06 13.70 11.98
N TYR A 234 3.23 13.69 10.66
CA TYR A 234 2.63 12.74 9.72
C TYR A 234 3.74 12.10 8.87
N PHE A 235 3.46 10.96 8.25
CA PHE A 235 4.37 10.29 7.34
C PHE A 235 3.71 10.13 5.98
N MET A 236 4.44 10.53 4.93
CA MET A 236 4.00 10.50 3.54
C MET A 236 4.83 9.48 2.76
N ASN A 237 4.16 8.65 1.97
CA ASN A 237 4.75 7.62 1.12
C ASN A 237 4.47 7.88 -0.37
N ASN A 238 3.37 8.58 -0.70
CA ASN A 238 2.98 8.82 -2.08
C ASN A 238 3.07 10.31 -2.41
N TYR A 239 2.18 11.11 -1.83
CA TYR A 239 2.07 12.54 -2.12
C TYR A 239 1.23 13.28 -1.10
N ALA A 240 1.46 14.59 -1.00
CA ALA A 240 0.68 15.52 -0.20
C ALA A 240 0.27 16.71 -1.06
N SER A 241 -0.85 17.34 -0.75
CA SER A 241 -1.30 18.52 -1.49
C SER A 241 -2.09 19.49 -0.64
N VAL A 242 -2.11 20.74 -1.09
CA VAL A 242 -2.90 21.84 -0.53
C VAL A 242 -3.67 22.50 -1.65
N GLY A 243 -4.95 22.81 -1.41
CA GLY A 243 -5.82 23.48 -2.39
C GLY A 243 -6.82 22.53 -3.08
N VAL A 244 -7.17 22.83 -4.33
CA VAL A 244 -8.30 22.18 -5.03
C VAL A 244 -8.17 20.65 -5.13
N ASP A 245 -6.96 20.10 -5.26
CA ASP A 245 -6.73 18.63 -5.23
C ASP A 245 -7.14 18.02 -3.89
N ALA A 246 -6.67 18.59 -2.78
CA ALA A 246 -7.05 18.17 -1.44
C ALA A 246 -8.55 18.40 -1.16
N LEU A 247 -9.14 19.43 -1.75
CA LEU A 247 -10.57 19.71 -1.62
C LEU A 247 -11.43 18.63 -2.29
N VAL A 248 -11.02 18.16 -3.47
CA VAL A 248 -11.68 17.03 -4.16
C VAL A 248 -11.61 15.78 -3.29
N ALA A 249 -10.45 15.47 -2.72
CA ALA A 249 -10.30 14.36 -1.78
C ALA A 249 -11.21 14.53 -0.54
N LEU A 250 -11.25 15.72 0.05
CA LEU A 250 -12.09 16.03 1.22
C LEU A 250 -13.57 15.84 0.96
N ASN A 251 -14.06 16.34 -0.18
CA ASN A 251 -15.46 16.21 -0.55
C ASN A 251 -15.83 14.76 -0.87
N PHE A 252 -14.92 14.01 -1.50
CA PHE A 252 -15.11 12.58 -1.69
C PHE A 252 -15.19 11.82 -0.36
N HIS A 253 -14.32 12.15 0.61
CA HIS A 253 -14.36 11.57 1.96
C HIS A 253 -15.70 11.84 2.67
N LYS A 254 -16.17 13.10 2.69
CA LYS A 254 -17.47 13.48 3.28
C LYS A 254 -18.65 12.76 2.61
N THR A 255 -18.61 12.62 1.28
CA THR A 255 -19.65 11.90 0.53
C THR A 255 -19.64 10.41 0.84
N ARG A 256 -18.46 9.80 1.02
CA ARG A 256 -18.28 8.39 1.41
C ARG A 256 -18.92 8.05 2.76
N GLU A 257 -18.90 8.99 3.71
CA GLU A 257 -19.51 8.82 5.04
C GLU A 257 -21.04 8.99 5.03
N SER A 258 -21.62 9.47 3.92
CA SER A 258 -23.07 9.67 3.81
C SER A 258 -23.83 8.35 3.65
N LYS A 259 -25.02 8.26 4.28
CA LYS A 259 -25.90 7.07 4.19
C LYS A 259 -26.33 6.73 2.75
N PHE A 260 -26.29 7.69 1.83
CA PHE A 260 -26.65 7.52 0.42
C PHE A 260 -25.56 6.84 -0.42
N TYR A 261 -24.32 6.76 0.09
CA TYR A 261 -23.19 6.15 -0.61
C TYR A 261 -23.23 4.60 -0.62
N LEU A 262 -24.10 3.99 0.19
CA LEU A 262 -24.31 2.53 0.26
C LEU A 262 -24.68 1.89 -1.10
N PHE A 263 -25.12 2.68 -2.07
CA PHE A 263 -25.52 2.25 -3.41
C PHE A 263 -24.52 2.67 -4.51
N SER A 264 -23.36 3.24 -4.17
CA SER A 264 -22.37 3.70 -5.16
C SER A 264 -21.51 2.54 -5.69
N SER A 265 -21.37 2.45 -7.01
CA SER A 265 -20.46 1.50 -7.66
C SER A 265 -19.02 2.04 -7.64
N ARG A 266 -18.01 1.16 -7.71
CA ARG A 266 -16.60 1.59 -7.75
C ARG A 266 -16.27 2.42 -9.01
N ILE A 267 -17.02 2.23 -10.09
CA ILE A 267 -16.96 3.02 -11.31
C ILE A 267 -17.47 4.44 -11.03
N ILE A 268 -18.57 4.57 -10.29
CA ILE A 268 -19.10 5.87 -9.82
C ILE A 268 -18.08 6.57 -8.91
N ASN A 269 -17.28 5.85 -8.11
CA ASN A 269 -16.23 6.48 -7.31
C ASN A 269 -15.11 7.11 -8.16
N ARG A 270 -14.70 6.44 -9.24
CA ARG A 270 -13.74 7.00 -10.22
C ARG A 270 -14.37 8.12 -11.05
N PHE A 271 -15.66 8.00 -11.39
CA PHE A 271 -16.42 9.01 -12.12
C PHE A 271 -16.81 10.23 -11.28
N LEU A 272 -16.93 10.09 -9.96
CA LEU A 272 -17.15 11.21 -9.04
C LEU A 272 -15.95 12.16 -9.03
N TYR A 273 -14.71 11.65 -9.15
CA TYR A 273 -13.54 12.52 -9.38
C TYR A 273 -13.69 13.34 -10.67
N LEU A 274 -14.17 12.70 -11.75
CA LEU A 274 -14.42 13.36 -13.04
C LEU A 274 -15.59 14.36 -12.98
N LEU A 275 -16.68 14.04 -12.25
CA LEU A 275 -17.90 14.83 -12.14
C LEU A 275 -17.78 15.99 -11.13
N TYR A 276 -16.98 15.85 -10.07
CA TYR A 276 -16.67 16.97 -9.18
C TYR A 276 -15.72 17.98 -9.84
N GLY A 277 -14.87 17.54 -10.78
CA GLY A 277 -14.06 18.43 -11.63
C GLY A 277 -14.86 19.22 -12.69
N ALA A 278 -16.16 18.97 -12.83
CA ALA A 278 -17.05 19.59 -13.83
C ALA A 278 -18.15 20.49 -13.23
N LYS A 279 -18.16 20.70 -11.90
CA LYS A 279 -19.11 21.59 -11.23
C LYS A 279 -18.36 22.75 -10.57
N ASP A 280 -18.58 23.97 -11.09
CA ASP A 280 -18.15 25.31 -10.61
C ASP A 280 -18.41 25.62 -9.12
N ILE A 281 -18.88 24.66 -8.32
CA ILE A 281 -19.31 24.86 -6.93
C ILE A 281 -18.16 24.55 -5.93
N LEU A 282 -17.09 23.87 -6.35
CA LEU A 282 -15.95 23.58 -5.47
C LEU A 282 -14.90 24.70 -5.39
N GLU A 283 -14.77 25.55 -6.40
CA GLU A 283 -13.52 26.29 -6.66
C GLU A 283 -13.32 27.54 -5.79
N ARG A 284 -14.41 28.18 -5.31
CA ARG A 284 -14.34 29.46 -4.57
C ARG A 284 -13.45 29.45 -3.31
N GLY A 285 -13.22 28.29 -2.70
CA GLY A 285 -12.38 28.18 -1.51
C GLY A 285 -10.87 28.27 -1.81
N CYS A 286 -10.45 27.79 -2.98
CA CYS A 286 -9.04 27.63 -3.35
C CYS A 286 -8.54 28.65 -4.37
N GLU A 287 -9.41 29.53 -4.86
CA GLU A 287 -9.05 30.68 -5.70
C GLU A 287 -7.90 31.48 -5.06
N ASN A 288 -7.00 32.01 -5.91
CA ASN A 288 -5.85 32.81 -5.51
C ASN A 288 -4.94 32.13 -4.46
N LEU A 289 -4.68 30.82 -4.61
CA LEU A 289 -3.83 30.08 -3.65
C LEU A 289 -2.44 30.73 -3.48
N HIS A 290 -1.90 31.33 -4.54
CA HIS A 290 -0.63 32.08 -4.51
C HIS A 290 -0.59 33.24 -3.52
N GLU A 291 -1.73 33.79 -3.11
CA GLU A 291 -1.86 34.82 -2.07
C GLU A 291 -2.00 34.21 -0.66
N LYS A 292 -2.39 32.92 -0.59
CA LYS A 292 -2.73 32.21 0.66
C LYS A 292 -1.64 31.27 1.15
N VAL A 293 -0.65 30.97 0.29
CA VAL A 293 0.42 30.01 0.56
C VAL A 293 1.77 30.57 0.11
N GLU A 294 2.76 30.53 1.00
CA GLU A 294 4.16 30.69 0.62
C GLU A 294 4.81 29.31 0.46
N LEU A 295 5.42 29.04 -0.69
CA LEU A 295 6.15 27.81 -0.98
C LEU A 295 7.66 28.05 -0.91
N TYR A 296 8.38 27.22 -0.17
CA TYR A 296 9.83 27.19 -0.14
C TYR A 296 10.34 25.82 -0.56
N LEU A 297 11.28 25.81 -1.49
CA LEU A 297 12.01 24.63 -1.96
C LEU A 297 13.48 24.79 -1.57
N ASP A 298 13.98 23.93 -0.69
CA ASP A 298 15.33 24.02 -0.12
C ASP A 298 15.65 25.44 0.39
N ASP A 299 14.75 25.97 1.24
CA ASP A 299 14.78 27.31 1.85
C ASP A 299 14.68 28.49 0.87
N LYS A 300 14.49 28.25 -0.43
CA LYS A 300 14.26 29.27 -1.44
C LYS A 300 12.77 29.50 -1.66
N LEU A 301 12.29 30.73 -1.46
CA LEU A 301 10.92 31.13 -1.80
C LEU A 301 10.68 30.97 -3.30
N ILE A 302 9.62 30.24 -3.65
CA ILE A 302 9.18 30.01 -5.02
C ILE A 302 7.96 30.90 -5.29
N PRO A 303 8.03 31.83 -6.26
CA PRO A 303 6.87 32.60 -6.67
C PRO A 303 5.85 31.68 -7.32
N LEU A 304 4.66 31.58 -6.71
CA LEU A 304 3.57 30.77 -7.22
C LEU A 304 2.84 31.53 -8.34
N PRO A 305 2.58 30.89 -9.51
CA PRO A 305 1.61 31.41 -10.47
C PRO A 305 0.19 31.30 -9.90
N ALA A 306 -0.83 31.73 -10.65
CA ALA A 306 -2.23 31.65 -10.25
C ALA A 306 -2.80 30.22 -10.21
N VAL A 307 -2.06 29.28 -9.64
CA VAL A 307 -2.49 27.91 -9.36
C VAL A 307 -3.47 27.88 -8.20
N GLU A 308 -4.29 26.84 -8.14
CA GLU A 308 -5.28 26.58 -7.09
C GLU A 308 -4.94 25.35 -6.25
N ALA A 309 -3.90 24.61 -6.62
CA ALA A 309 -3.29 23.59 -5.77
C ALA A 309 -1.77 23.52 -5.96
N VAL A 310 -1.09 23.17 -4.88
CA VAL A 310 0.31 22.73 -4.86
C VAL A 310 0.31 21.26 -4.45
N ILE A 311 0.95 20.42 -5.25
CA ILE A 311 1.06 18.97 -5.05
C ILE A 311 2.53 18.60 -4.96
N ILE A 312 2.87 17.84 -3.93
CA ILE A 312 4.22 17.38 -3.60
C ILE A 312 4.23 15.86 -3.76
N LEU A 313 5.05 15.38 -4.69
CA LEU A 313 5.11 14.00 -5.13
C LEU A 313 6.39 13.34 -4.63
N ASN A 314 6.24 12.15 -4.04
CA ASN A 314 7.34 11.21 -3.80
C ASN A 314 7.37 10.08 -4.84
N ILE A 315 6.22 9.73 -5.40
CA ILE A 315 6.11 8.74 -6.46
C ILE A 315 5.57 9.39 -7.73
N ALA A 316 5.88 8.79 -8.89
CA ALA A 316 5.43 9.31 -10.17
C ALA A 316 3.92 9.24 -10.37
N SER A 317 3.23 8.28 -9.75
CA SER A 317 1.78 8.09 -9.91
C SER A 317 1.00 8.95 -8.93
N TRP A 318 0.17 9.85 -9.46
CA TRP A 318 -0.78 10.67 -8.69
C TRP A 318 -2.20 10.55 -9.25
N GLY A 319 -3.22 10.81 -8.43
CA GLY A 319 -4.58 11.00 -8.92
C GLY A 319 -5.17 9.83 -9.73
N ALA A 320 -4.87 8.59 -9.32
CA ALA A 320 -5.25 7.35 -9.98
C ALA A 320 -4.47 6.98 -11.27
N GLY A 321 -3.15 7.17 -11.25
CA GLY A 321 -2.25 6.70 -12.32
C GLY A 321 -1.63 7.80 -13.20
N VAL A 322 -1.88 9.07 -12.90
CA VAL A 322 -1.35 10.19 -13.66
C VAL A 322 0.12 10.40 -13.32
N GLU A 323 1.00 10.27 -14.33
CA GLU A 323 2.44 10.55 -14.18
C GLU A 323 2.76 12.03 -14.40
N ALA A 324 2.19 12.89 -13.56
CA ALA A 324 2.12 14.33 -13.79
C ALA A 324 3.49 14.97 -14.07
N TRP A 325 4.54 14.62 -13.32
CA TRP A 325 5.88 15.19 -13.52
C TRP A 325 6.47 14.89 -14.91
N ASN A 326 6.17 13.68 -15.42
CA ASN A 326 6.69 13.15 -16.68
C ASN A 326 5.86 13.55 -17.91
N MET A 327 4.75 14.28 -17.73
CA MET A 327 3.90 14.73 -18.84
C MET A 327 4.58 15.82 -19.68
N GLY A 328 4.39 15.77 -20.99
CA GLY A 328 4.95 16.79 -21.88
C GLY A 328 6.45 16.65 -22.12
N THR A 329 7.09 17.76 -22.50
CA THR A 329 8.53 17.74 -22.81
C THR A 329 9.36 17.86 -21.53
N PRO A 330 10.34 16.95 -21.28
CA PRO A 330 11.22 17.06 -20.14
C PRO A 330 12.02 18.38 -20.14
N GLU A 331 11.95 19.11 -19.04
CA GLU A 331 12.77 20.31 -18.85
C GLU A 331 14.18 19.91 -18.44
N LYS A 332 15.19 20.24 -19.26
CA LYS A 332 16.61 19.85 -19.03
C LYS A 332 17.20 20.27 -17.68
N LYS A 333 16.58 21.22 -16.97
CA LYS A 333 17.02 21.69 -15.65
C LYS A 333 16.62 20.76 -14.51
N TYR A 334 15.68 19.84 -14.73
CA TYR A 334 15.18 18.92 -13.71
C TYR A 334 15.71 17.50 -13.95
N ALA A 335 15.94 16.77 -12.86
CA ALA A 335 16.26 15.37 -12.91
C ALA A 335 14.99 14.54 -13.19
N PRO A 336 15.13 13.34 -13.79
CA PRO A 336 14.03 12.38 -13.86
C PRO A 336 13.50 12.07 -12.46
N GLN A 337 12.19 12.00 -12.31
CA GLN A 337 11.56 11.66 -11.04
C GLN A 337 11.91 10.23 -10.62
N ARG A 338 12.21 10.07 -9.34
CA ARG A 338 12.49 8.78 -8.70
C ARG A 338 11.87 8.77 -7.31
N HIS A 339 11.62 7.57 -6.80
CA HIS A 339 11.04 7.37 -5.47
C HIS A 339 12.09 6.87 -4.46
N ASP A 340 13.38 7.00 -4.80
CA ASP A 340 14.51 6.40 -4.09
C ASP A 340 15.79 7.29 -4.10
N ASP A 341 15.67 8.58 -4.38
CA ASP A 341 16.78 9.53 -4.57
C ASP A 341 16.85 10.64 -3.49
N GLY A 342 15.91 10.64 -2.54
CA GLY A 342 15.77 11.63 -1.49
C GLY A 342 15.38 13.00 -2.02
N MET A 343 14.62 13.06 -3.11
CA MET A 343 14.05 14.28 -3.69
C MET A 343 12.52 14.20 -3.76
N LEU A 344 11.87 15.37 -3.72
CA LEU A 344 10.44 15.53 -3.96
C LEU A 344 10.22 16.39 -5.20
N GLU A 345 9.26 16.00 -6.03
CA GLU A 345 8.76 16.80 -7.14
C GLU A 345 7.59 17.67 -6.68
N VAL A 346 7.59 18.96 -7.04
CA VAL A 346 6.52 19.88 -6.67
C VAL A 346 5.88 20.46 -7.93
N ILE A 347 4.58 20.27 -8.06
CA ILE A 347 3.77 20.74 -9.18
C ILE A 347 2.62 21.63 -8.71
N GLY A 348 2.13 22.46 -9.62
CA GLY A 348 0.92 23.26 -9.44
C GLY A 348 -0.15 22.91 -10.49
N VAL A 349 -1.42 23.01 -10.09
CA VAL A 349 -2.57 22.86 -10.98
C VAL A 349 -3.51 24.04 -10.83
N TYR A 350 -4.23 24.38 -11.89
CA TYR A 350 -4.97 25.65 -12.00
C TYR A 350 -6.42 25.55 -11.53
N SER A 351 -7.01 24.37 -11.56
CA SER A 351 -8.40 24.15 -11.19
C SER A 351 -8.71 22.66 -11.12
N SER A 352 -9.92 22.33 -10.68
CA SER A 352 -10.44 20.97 -10.72
C SER A 352 -10.60 20.46 -12.17
N PHE A 353 -10.92 21.36 -13.09
CA PHE A 353 -10.96 21.06 -14.53
C PHE A 353 -9.56 20.76 -15.09
N HIS A 354 -8.53 21.50 -14.67
CA HIS A 354 -7.15 21.20 -15.06
C HIS A 354 -6.73 19.80 -14.59
N ILE A 355 -7.09 19.40 -13.37
CA ILE A 355 -6.87 18.02 -12.87
C ILE A 355 -7.51 16.98 -13.80
N ALA A 356 -8.76 17.21 -14.22
CA ALA A 356 -9.46 16.31 -15.13
C ALA A 356 -8.76 16.22 -16.50
N GLN A 357 -8.28 17.35 -17.06
CA GLN A 357 -7.52 17.37 -18.31
C GLN A 357 -6.20 16.59 -18.20
N LEU A 358 -5.51 16.69 -17.07
CA LEU A 358 -4.30 15.89 -16.79
C LEU A 358 -4.62 14.39 -16.78
N GLN A 359 -5.73 13.99 -16.17
CA GLN A 359 -6.14 12.57 -16.12
C GLN A 359 -6.39 11.94 -17.50
N ILE A 360 -6.74 12.75 -18.51
CA ILE A 360 -6.95 12.30 -19.89
C ILE A 360 -5.84 12.73 -20.86
N GLY A 361 -4.74 13.29 -20.35
CA GLY A 361 -3.56 13.65 -21.14
C GLY A 361 -3.76 14.82 -22.10
N MET A 362 -4.72 15.72 -21.82
CA MET A 362 -4.98 16.91 -22.65
C MET A 362 -4.32 18.20 -22.13
N SER A 363 -3.56 18.12 -21.03
CA SER A 363 -2.84 19.26 -20.44
C SER A 363 -1.53 18.80 -19.81
N GLU A 364 -0.71 19.75 -19.37
CA GLU A 364 0.54 19.55 -18.64
C GLU A 364 0.50 20.33 -17.31
N PRO A 365 1.07 19.80 -16.22
CA PRO A 365 1.06 20.51 -14.94
C PRO A 365 2.11 21.63 -14.93
N VAL A 366 1.97 22.54 -13.97
CA VAL A 366 3.00 23.58 -13.73
C VAL A 366 4.12 22.97 -12.90
N ARG A 367 5.34 22.83 -13.46
CA ARG A 367 6.50 22.33 -12.69
C ARG A 367 7.11 23.44 -11.83
N LEU A 368 6.89 23.36 -10.52
CA LEU A 368 7.38 24.35 -9.56
C LEU A 368 8.83 24.08 -9.13
N GLY A 369 9.25 22.80 -9.08
CA GLY A 369 10.65 22.43 -8.88
C GLY A 369 10.84 21.05 -8.25
N GLN A 370 12.10 20.72 -7.94
CA GLN A 370 12.49 19.56 -7.12
C GLN A 370 13.21 20.05 -5.88
N ALA A 371 12.99 19.40 -4.73
CA ALA A 371 13.64 19.79 -3.48
C ALA A 371 13.88 18.62 -2.54
N ARG A 372 14.86 18.75 -1.64
CA ARG A 372 15.05 17.82 -0.50
C ARG A 372 14.24 18.22 0.71
N ASN A 373 13.92 19.50 0.85
CA ASN A 373 13.07 20.03 1.90
C ASN A 373 12.02 20.93 1.28
N VAL A 374 10.76 20.63 1.54
CA VAL A 374 9.63 21.45 1.09
C VAL A 374 8.98 22.08 2.31
N LYS A 375 8.74 23.39 2.26
CA LYS A 375 8.00 24.10 3.31
C LYS A 375 6.85 24.88 2.70
N LEU A 376 5.66 24.69 3.26
CA LEU A 376 4.45 25.43 2.92
C LEU A 376 4.01 26.24 4.14
N LYS A 377 3.89 27.54 4.01
CA LYS A 377 3.30 28.40 5.04
C LYS A 377 1.89 28.77 4.61
N LEU A 378 0.91 28.23 5.31
CA LEU A 378 -0.51 28.47 5.07
C LEU A 378 -0.94 29.71 5.86
N LEU A 379 -1.38 30.74 5.15
CA LEU A 379 -1.79 32.02 5.72
C LEU A 379 -3.26 31.98 6.16
N GLU A 380 -4.05 31.09 5.58
CA GLU A 380 -5.48 30.93 5.82
C GLU A 380 -5.84 29.46 6.10
N ARG A 381 -7.13 29.21 6.37
CA ARG A 381 -7.64 27.85 6.47
C ARG A 381 -7.77 27.27 5.06
N LEU A 382 -7.10 26.14 4.80
CA LEU A 382 -7.07 25.50 3.49
C LEU A 382 -7.26 23.98 3.59
N PRO A 383 -7.85 23.35 2.57
CA PRO A 383 -7.90 21.90 2.47
C PRO A 383 -6.50 21.34 2.21
N VAL A 384 -6.16 20.28 2.94
CA VAL A 384 -4.89 19.56 2.85
C VAL A 384 -5.18 18.06 2.79
N GLN A 385 -4.36 17.31 2.07
CA GLN A 385 -4.36 15.85 2.13
C GLN A 385 -2.94 15.29 2.17
N ILE A 386 -2.78 14.13 2.79
CA ILE A 386 -1.54 13.32 2.76
C ILE A 386 -1.94 11.89 2.44
N ASP A 387 -1.35 11.29 1.41
CA ASP A 387 -1.58 9.91 0.96
C ASP A 387 -3.08 9.56 0.80
N GLY A 388 -3.89 10.54 0.41
CA GLY A 388 -5.34 10.40 0.20
C GLY A 388 -6.22 10.63 1.43
N GLU A 389 -5.65 10.95 2.59
CA GLU A 389 -6.38 11.31 3.82
C GLU A 389 -6.52 12.84 3.95
N PRO A 390 -7.73 13.41 3.77
CA PRO A 390 -7.93 14.86 3.67
C PRO A 390 -8.49 15.50 4.95
N TRP A 391 -8.19 16.78 5.19
CA TRP A 391 -8.81 17.61 6.25
C TRP A 391 -8.71 19.12 5.95
N GLU A 392 -9.40 19.93 6.76
CA GLU A 392 -9.29 21.39 6.76
C GLU A 392 -8.20 21.84 7.74
N GLN A 393 -7.11 22.43 7.23
CA GLN A 393 -5.98 22.88 8.02
C GLN A 393 -6.08 24.38 8.30
N SER A 394 -6.12 24.77 9.58
CA SER A 394 -5.95 26.17 9.99
C SER A 394 -4.55 26.71 9.66
N PRO A 395 -4.33 28.04 9.64
CA PRO A 395 -3.01 28.63 9.38
C PRO A 395 -1.89 27.93 10.14
N ALA A 396 -0.88 27.47 9.40
CA ALA A 396 0.20 26.65 9.92
C ALA A 396 1.40 26.65 8.97
N GLU A 397 2.57 26.32 9.50
CA GLU A 397 3.74 25.94 8.72
C GLU A 397 3.80 24.42 8.60
N MET A 398 3.83 23.91 7.38
CA MET A 398 4.05 22.51 7.06
C MET A 398 5.48 22.34 6.53
N SER A 399 6.32 21.62 7.27
CA SER A 399 7.68 21.28 6.86
C SER A 399 7.75 19.80 6.49
N ILE A 400 8.25 19.52 5.29
CA ILE A 400 8.39 18.17 4.72
C ILE A 400 9.88 17.89 4.53
N GLY A 401 10.37 16.84 5.18
CA GLY A 401 11.76 16.43 5.10
C GLY A 401 11.91 14.91 5.10
N PHE A 402 13.07 14.45 4.66
CA PHE A 402 13.37 13.02 4.56
C PHE A 402 13.28 12.34 5.92
N HIS A 403 12.59 11.19 5.99
CA HIS A 403 12.45 10.37 7.20
C HIS A 403 13.29 9.10 7.13
N GLY A 404 13.28 8.42 5.99
CA GLY A 404 13.98 7.16 5.81
C GLY A 404 13.51 6.46 4.54
N GLN A 405 13.88 5.19 4.40
CA GLN A 405 13.52 4.39 3.24
C GLN A 405 12.95 3.03 3.65
N ALA A 406 11.87 2.62 3.01
CA ALA A 406 11.32 1.27 3.09
C ALA A 406 11.93 0.36 2.01
N THR A 407 11.97 -0.96 2.29
CA THR A 407 12.34 -1.97 1.30
C THR A 407 11.08 -2.50 0.62
N MET A 408 10.92 -2.22 -0.66
CA MET A 408 9.78 -2.66 -1.45
C MET A 408 10.22 -3.74 -2.45
N LEU A 409 9.29 -4.60 -2.85
CA LEU A 409 9.43 -5.50 -3.98
C LEU A 409 8.77 -4.86 -5.19
N CYS A 410 9.48 -4.84 -6.31
CA CYS A 410 9.02 -4.37 -7.59
C CYS A 410 8.81 -5.56 -8.53
N ASN A 411 7.62 -5.66 -9.12
CA ASN A 411 7.30 -6.66 -10.12
C ASN A 411 7.59 -6.09 -11.51
N SER A 412 8.83 -6.23 -11.96
CA SER A 412 9.33 -5.68 -13.24
C SER A 412 8.82 -6.42 -14.50
N ARG A 413 7.81 -7.30 -14.37
CA ARG A 413 7.23 -8.07 -15.48
C ARG A 413 5.82 -7.57 -15.83
N GLN A 414 5.71 -6.31 -16.25
CA GLN A 414 4.54 -5.82 -17.00
C GLN A 414 5.00 -5.20 -18.31
#